data_AF-A0A381Q1V2-F1
#
_entry.id   AF-A0A381Q1V2-F1
#
_cell.length_a   1.000
_cell.length_b   1.000
_cell.length_c   1.000
_cell.angle_alpha   90.00
_cell.angle_beta   90.00
_cell.angle_gamma   90.00
#
_symmetry.space_group_name_H-M   'P 1'
#
loop_
_entity.id
_entity.type
_entity.pdbx_description
1 polymer ?
#
loop_
_entity_poly.entity_id
_entity_poly.type
_entity_poly.pdbx_seq_one_letter_code
_entity_poly.pdbx_strand_id
1 'polypeptide(L)'
;MLSICSVAAGQDTLEGEQQEQDTLSVVIHQEPVIQYPGKPLLMSLVLPGSGQYYNREPMWKTASFAGVELASIATWAVCNSRAANLKDEFQSFANDNWTLANWVTNRFFIPGRENEGRLWSHFPALLNLAGTHDLILVLSGSLQEQYGEFVSSDSLELHPEWAESSEVTIARDRHFYENIGKYDQFLGGWADASSEWYWEEKDVGDTTEIVIKTPKKDHYLDQRKESNDWLSFAKFSISAIMFNHVISGMDAVWSNQRKSSRKQQSNKTIDTDVSLLYNPYNTAGIGGLAITVMF
;
A
#
# COMPACT_ATOMS: atom_id res chain seq x y z
N MET A 1 66.42 61.88 -38.76
CA MET A 1 66.11 62.57 -37.48
C MET A 1 65.60 61.49 -36.55
N LEU A 2 66.30 61.22 -35.42
CA LEU A 2 66.11 60.08 -34.49
C LEU A 2 66.36 58.68 -35.12
N SER A 3 67.03 57.68 -34.52
CA SER A 3 68.04 57.56 -33.44
C SER A 3 68.68 56.15 -33.61
N ILE A 4 69.99 55.91 -33.75
CA ILE A 4 71.06 55.79 -32.73
C ILE A 4 70.61 54.92 -31.53
N CYS A 5 71.21 53.78 -31.10
CA CYS A 5 72.43 52.99 -31.46
C CYS A 5 72.04 51.53 -31.87
N SER A 6 72.87 50.57 -32.32
CA SER A 6 74.34 50.30 -32.38
C SER A 6 74.97 49.44 -31.25
N VAL A 7 76.12 48.78 -31.54
CA VAL A 7 76.98 47.84 -30.76
C VAL A 7 76.49 46.37 -30.76
N ALA A 8 77.03 45.37 -31.51
CA ALA A 8 78.41 44.88 -31.77
C ALA A 8 79.06 44.18 -30.54
N ALA A 9 79.74 43.03 -30.58
CA ALA A 9 80.04 42.02 -31.61
C ALA A 9 80.47 40.69 -30.88
N GLY A 10 80.72 39.59 -31.59
CA GLY A 10 81.38 38.40 -31.01
C GLY A 10 81.07 37.08 -31.73
N GLN A 11 82.08 36.22 -31.88
CA GLN A 11 82.01 34.93 -32.59
C GLN A 11 82.20 33.72 -31.64
N ASP A 12 82.04 32.53 -32.25
CA ASP A 12 82.68 31.24 -31.90
C ASP A 12 82.04 30.30 -30.86
N THR A 13 81.51 29.19 -31.41
CA THR A 13 81.64 27.77 -31.01
C THR A 13 81.66 27.37 -29.51
N LEU A 14 80.79 26.42 -29.12
CA LEU A 14 81.12 24.99 -28.93
C LEU A 14 79.92 24.14 -28.43
N GLU A 15 79.91 22.88 -28.87
CA GLU A 15 79.41 21.63 -28.27
C GLU A 15 78.19 21.57 -27.30
N GLY A 16 77.25 20.68 -27.66
CA GLY A 16 76.73 19.65 -26.74
C GLY A 16 75.36 19.86 -26.10
N GLU A 17 74.40 18.96 -26.40
CA GLU A 17 73.59 18.28 -25.39
C GLU A 17 72.79 17.11 -26.02
N GLN A 18 72.61 16.02 -25.26
CA GLN A 18 71.91 14.82 -25.72
C GLN A 18 70.40 15.02 -25.53
N GLN A 19 69.59 14.75 -26.56
CA GLN A 19 68.13 14.79 -26.42
C GLN A 19 67.64 13.62 -25.57
N GLU A 20 67.24 13.92 -24.34
CA GLU A 20 66.46 13.05 -23.48
C GLU A 20 65.09 12.81 -24.13
N GLN A 21 64.81 11.56 -24.51
CA GLN A 21 63.59 11.23 -25.26
C GLN A 21 62.45 10.92 -24.28
N ASP A 22 61.74 11.98 -23.88
CA ASP A 22 60.63 11.98 -22.93
C ASP A 22 59.57 10.92 -23.26
N THR A 23 59.55 9.82 -22.50
CA THR A 23 58.46 8.83 -22.55
C THR A 23 57.21 9.41 -21.91
N LEU A 24 56.32 9.97 -22.73
CA LEU A 24 54.97 10.38 -22.35
C LEU A 24 54.20 9.21 -21.72
N SER A 25 54.16 9.17 -20.39
CA SER A 25 53.31 8.28 -19.63
C SER A 25 51.86 8.73 -19.79
N VAL A 26 51.09 8.01 -20.61
CA VAL A 26 49.64 8.21 -20.70
C VAL A 26 49.01 7.71 -19.40
N VAL A 27 48.87 8.62 -18.43
CA VAL A 27 48.04 8.40 -17.24
C VAL A 27 46.60 8.24 -17.71
N ILE A 28 46.15 6.98 -17.82
CA ILE A 28 44.73 6.68 -18.02
C ILE A 28 44.02 7.02 -16.72
N HIS A 29 43.58 8.27 -16.59
CA HIS A 29 42.61 8.66 -15.58
C HIS A 29 41.31 7.88 -15.81
N GLN A 30 41.17 6.74 -15.13
CA GLN A 30 39.87 6.12 -14.94
C GLN A 30 39.03 7.09 -14.13
N GLU A 31 38.14 7.83 -14.79
CA GLU A 31 37.18 8.67 -14.09
C GLU A 31 36.43 7.82 -13.05
N PRO A 32 36.27 8.31 -11.80
CA PRO A 32 35.52 7.58 -10.80
C PRO A 32 34.07 7.48 -11.28
N VAL A 33 33.65 6.29 -11.70
CA VAL A 33 32.26 6.04 -12.09
C VAL A 33 31.37 6.28 -10.88
N ILE A 34 30.79 7.49 -10.79
CA ILE A 34 29.84 7.87 -9.75
C ILE A 34 28.55 7.08 -10.00
N GLN A 35 28.49 5.85 -9.48
CA GLN A 35 27.30 5.00 -9.54
C GLN A 35 26.20 5.58 -8.66
N TYR A 36 25.42 6.49 -9.24
CA TYR A 36 24.32 7.17 -8.56
C TYR A 36 23.30 6.15 -8.01
N PRO A 37 23.10 6.08 -6.68
CA PRO A 37 22.30 5.03 -6.05
C PRO A 37 20.80 5.11 -6.36
N GLY A 38 20.32 6.23 -6.91
CA GLY A 38 18.91 6.41 -7.27
C GLY A 38 18.39 5.45 -8.35
N LYS A 39 19.24 4.98 -9.27
CA LYS A 39 18.81 4.05 -10.34
C LYS A 39 18.42 2.67 -9.81
N PRO A 40 19.26 1.93 -9.04
CA PRO A 40 18.84 0.66 -8.44
C PRO A 40 17.72 0.83 -7.39
N LEU A 41 17.65 1.97 -6.71
CA LEU A 41 16.54 2.31 -5.80
C LEU A 41 15.19 2.35 -6.55
N LEU A 42 15.09 3.19 -7.60
CA LEU A 42 13.87 3.35 -8.38
C LEU A 42 13.43 2.04 -9.04
N MET A 43 14.39 1.23 -9.51
CA MET A 43 14.11 -0.11 -10.02
C MET A 43 13.42 -0.98 -8.96
N SER A 44 14.03 -1.16 -7.78
CA SER A 44 13.43 -1.98 -6.71
C SER A 44 12.13 -1.41 -6.12
N LEU A 45 11.90 -0.09 -6.20
CA LEU A 45 10.64 0.54 -5.81
C LEU A 45 9.51 0.33 -6.83
N VAL A 46 9.82 0.06 -8.10
CA VAL A 46 8.82 -0.29 -9.12
C VAL A 46 8.60 -1.81 -9.17
N LEU A 47 9.68 -2.60 -9.06
CA LEU A 47 9.62 -4.06 -9.07
C LEU A 47 10.64 -4.62 -8.08
N PRO A 48 10.20 -5.21 -6.95
CA PRO A 48 11.09 -5.72 -5.90
C PRO A 48 12.10 -6.75 -6.43
N GLY A 49 13.35 -6.62 -6.00
CA GLY A 49 14.46 -7.49 -6.41
C GLY A 49 15.16 -7.05 -7.70
N SER A 50 14.63 -6.10 -8.46
CA SER A 50 15.24 -5.66 -9.73
C SER A 50 16.48 -4.80 -9.53
N GLY A 51 16.57 -4.00 -8.47
CA GLY A 51 17.78 -3.26 -8.08
C GLY A 51 18.91 -4.20 -7.64
N GLN A 52 18.60 -5.29 -6.93
CA GLN A 52 19.54 -6.37 -6.61
C GLN A 52 20.07 -7.04 -7.89
N TYR A 53 19.19 -7.32 -8.84
CA TYR A 53 19.56 -7.89 -10.14
C TYR A 53 20.47 -6.94 -10.94
N TYR A 54 20.11 -5.65 -11.03
CA TYR A 54 20.92 -4.61 -11.65
C TYR A 54 22.32 -4.51 -11.03
N ASN A 55 22.40 -4.56 -9.70
CA ASN A 55 23.66 -4.53 -8.96
C ASN A 55 24.48 -5.82 -9.10
N ARG A 56 23.96 -6.88 -9.74
CA ARG A 56 24.55 -8.24 -9.76
C ARG A 56 24.79 -8.76 -8.34
N GLU A 57 23.78 -8.65 -7.48
CA GLU A 57 23.74 -9.37 -6.21
C GLU A 57 23.48 -10.87 -6.42
N PRO A 58 23.73 -11.74 -5.42
CA PRO A 58 23.35 -13.14 -5.49
C PRO A 58 21.85 -13.32 -5.80
N MET A 59 21.53 -14.16 -6.79
CA MET A 59 20.16 -14.34 -7.31
C MET A 59 19.11 -14.70 -6.24
N TRP A 60 19.52 -15.32 -5.13
CA TRP A 60 18.62 -15.63 -4.03
C TRP A 60 17.94 -14.37 -3.46
N LYS A 61 18.60 -13.21 -3.42
CA LYS A 61 17.99 -11.97 -2.93
C LYS A 61 16.83 -11.52 -3.81
N THR A 62 17.06 -11.47 -5.12
CA THR A 62 16.03 -11.13 -6.11
C THR A 62 14.89 -12.14 -6.05
N ALA A 63 15.19 -13.44 -5.93
CA ALA A 63 14.19 -14.49 -5.80
C ALA A 63 13.37 -14.37 -4.49
N SER A 64 13.98 -13.97 -3.36
CA SER A 64 13.26 -13.72 -2.11
C SER A 64 12.28 -12.55 -2.24
N PHE A 65 12.73 -11.39 -2.76
CA PHE A 65 11.84 -10.23 -2.95
C PHE A 65 10.70 -10.52 -3.93
N ALA A 66 10.99 -11.19 -5.06
CA ALA A 66 9.96 -11.61 -6.02
C ALA A 66 9.00 -12.68 -5.45
N GLY A 67 9.49 -13.60 -4.62
CA GLY A 67 8.68 -14.63 -3.97
C GLY A 67 7.70 -14.05 -2.95
N VAL A 68 8.16 -13.10 -2.12
CA VAL A 68 7.30 -12.35 -1.19
C VAL A 68 6.24 -11.54 -1.96
N GLU A 69 6.63 -10.92 -3.07
CA GLU A 69 5.72 -10.15 -3.92
C GLU A 69 4.58 -11.02 -4.47
N LEU A 70 4.93 -12.13 -5.14
CA LEU A 70 3.96 -13.07 -5.71
C LEU A 70 3.06 -13.69 -4.64
N ALA A 71 3.60 -14.08 -3.48
CA ALA A 71 2.80 -14.62 -2.39
C ALA A 71 1.82 -13.59 -1.81
N SER A 72 2.26 -12.33 -1.67
CA SER A 72 1.42 -11.24 -1.15
C SER A 72 0.32 -10.85 -2.13
N ILE A 73 0.62 -10.77 -3.44
CA ILE A 73 -0.37 -10.54 -4.50
C ILE A 73 -1.40 -11.68 -4.54
N ALA A 74 -0.97 -12.94 -4.47
CA ALA A 74 -1.86 -14.10 -4.45
C ALA A 74 -2.78 -14.07 -3.22
N THR A 75 -2.23 -13.75 -2.04
CA THR A 75 -3.00 -13.65 -0.79
C THR A 75 -4.02 -12.51 -0.87
N TRP A 76 -3.60 -11.33 -1.36
CA TRP A 76 -4.51 -10.20 -1.61
C TRP A 76 -5.65 -10.58 -2.55
N ALA A 77 -5.37 -11.23 -3.69
CA ALA A 77 -6.37 -11.60 -4.68
C ALA A 77 -7.41 -12.59 -4.13
N VAL A 78 -6.97 -13.60 -3.36
CA VAL A 78 -7.85 -14.59 -2.72
C VAL A 78 -8.71 -13.93 -1.63
N CYS A 79 -8.08 -13.19 -0.70
CA CYS A 79 -8.79 -12.54 0.40
C CYS A 79 -9.76 -11.47 -0.08
N ASN A 80 -9.40 -10.66 -1.09
CA ASN A 80 -10.25 -9.63 -1.65
C ASN A 80 -11.46 -10.23 -2.40
N SER A 81 -11.26 -11.32 -3.15
CA SER A 81 -12.35 -12.06 -3.80
C SER A 81 -13.31 -12.66 -2.76
N ARG A 82 -12.79 -13.27 -1.69
CA ARG A 82 -13.61 -13.84 -0.61
C ARG A 82 -14.40 -12.76 0.15
N ALA A 83 -13.77 -11.62 0.44
CA ALA A 83 -14.43 -10.47 1.07
C ALA A 83 -15.56 -9.90 0.21
N ALA A 84 -15.35 -9.82 -1.12
CA ALA A 84 -16.37 -9.37 -2.07
C ALA A 84 -17.57 -10.32 -2.14
N ASN A 85 -17.33 -11.64 -2.29
CA ASN A 85 -18.42 -12.63 -2.32
C ASN A 85 -19.27 -12.58 -1.03
N LEU A 86 -18.62 -12.55 0.14
CA LEU A 86 -19.33 -12.42 1.43
C LEU A 86 -20.09 -11.11 1.56
N LYS A 87 -19.60 -10.03 0.93
CA LYS A 87 -20.30 -8.75 0.89
C LYS A 87 -21.59 -8.88 0.07
N ASP A 88 -21.51 -9.48 -1.11
CA ASP A 88 -22.68 -9.66 -1.97
C ASP A 88 -23.70 -10.61 -1.29
N GLU A 89 -23.23 -11.65 -0.59
CA GLU A 89 -24.06 -12.55 0.24
C GLU A 89 -24.81 -11.79 1.36
N PHE A 90 -24.13 -11.01 2.21
CA PHE A 90 -24.81 -10.28 3.29
C PHE A 90 -25.72 -9.16 2.77
N GLN A 91 -25.36 -8.54 1.63
CA GLN A 91 -26.19 -7.52 0.99
C GLN A 91 -27.47 -8.12 0.41
N SER A 92 -27.40 -9.29 -0.23
CA SER A 92 -28.59 -10.04 -0.65
C SER A 92 -29.45 -10.43 0.55
N PHE A 93 -28.85 -10.99 1.60
CA PHE A 93 -29.58 -11.36 2.81
C PHE A 93 -30.35 -10.18 3.42
N ALA A 94 -29.73 -8.99 3.50
CA ALA A 94 -30.40 -7.78 3.96
C ALA A 94 -31.51 -7.28 3.00
N ASN A 95 -31.39 -7.52 1.69
CA ASN A 95 -32.46 -7.19 0.74
C ASN A 95 -33.69 -8.09 0.93
N ASP A 96 -33.46 -9.38 1.19
CA ASP A 96 -34.53 -10.36 1.40
C ASP A 96 -35.19 -10.26 2.80
N ASN A 97 -34.49 -9.70 3.79
CA ASN A 97 -34.89 -9.75 5.20
C ASN A 97 -35.11 -8.38 5.88
N TRP A 98 -34.84 -7.26 5.19
CA TRP A 98 -35.07 -5.90 5.72
C TRP A 98 -35.93 -5.07 4.77
N THR A 99 -37.06 -4.54 5.27
CA THR A 99 -38.02 -3.74 4.48
C THR A 99 -38.44 -2.45 5.19
N LEU A 100 -38.80 -1.44 4.37
CA LEU A 100 -39.33 -0.16 4.85
C LEU A 100 -40.68 -0.32 5.56
N ALA A 101 -41.58 -1.10 4.92
CA ALA A 101 -42.85 -1.57 5.45
C ALA A 101 -42.74 -2.08 6.90
N ASN A 102 -41.83 -3.03 7.17
CA ASN A 102 -41.61 -3.58 8.50
C ASN A 102 -41.16 -2.51 9.49
N TRP A 103 -40.23 -1.63 9.07
CA TRP A 103 -39.65 -0.61 9.94
C TRP A 103 -40.69 0.40 10.41
N VAL A 104 -41.49 0.90 9.49
CA VAL A 104 -42.59 1.84 9.77
C VAL A 104 -43.73 1.14 10.52
N THR A 105 -44.10 -0.08 10.13
CA THR A 105 -45.14 -0.87 10.82
C THR A 105 -44.78 -1.13 12.28
N ASN A 106 -43.58 -1.64 12.57
CA ASN A 106 -43.14 -1.98 13.93
C ASN A 106 -42.95 -0.76 14.83
N ARG A 107 -42.81 0.45 14.25
CA ARG A 107 -42.88 1.72 14.98
C ARG A 107 -44.29 2.01 15.50
N PHE A 108 -45.31 1.95 14.65
CA PHE A 108 -46.69 2.31 15.02
C PHE A 108 -47.43 1.16 15.73
N PHE A 109 -47.12 -0.08 15.37
CA PHE A 109 -47.68 -1.31 15.94
C PHE A 109 -46.64 -2.00 16.81
N ILE A 110 -46.35 -1.37 17.97
CA ILE A 110 -45.32 -1.80 18.92
C ILE A 110 -45.50 -3.29 19.29
N PRO A 111 -44.48 -4.14 19.09
CA PRO A 111 -44.53 -5.53 19.51
C PRO A 111 -44.80 -5.70 21.00
N GLY A 112 -45.87 -6.43 21.34
CA GLY A 112 -46.28 -6.71 22.72
C GLY A 112 -45.45 -7.77 23.46
N ARG A 113 -44.38 -8.29 22.84
CA ARG A 113 -43.45 -9.24 23.47
C ARG A 113 -42.62 -8.55 24.53
N GLU A 114 -42.48 -9.18 25.69
CA GLU A 114 -41.50 -8.82 26.71
C GLU A 114 -40.22 -9.67 26.50
N ASN A 115 -39.05 -9.05 26.66
CA ASN A 115 -37.76 -9.71 26.65
C ASN A 115 -37.00 -9.31 27.92
N GLU A 116 -36.82 -10.27 28.84
CA GLU A 116 -36.10 -10.11 30.11
C GLU A 116 -36.52 -8.88 30.94
N GLY A 117 -37.82 -8.68 31.17
CA GLY A 117 -38.35 -7.55 31.93
C GLY A 117 -38.40 -6.22 31.16
N ARG A 118 -38.00 -6.19 29.89
CA ARG A 118 -38.10 -5.01 29.01
C ARG A 118 -39.14 -5.21 27.92
N LEU A 119 -39.87 -4.14 27.62
CA LEU A 119 -40.77 -4.04 26.48
C LEU A 119 -40.08 -3.23 25.37
N TRP A 120 -40.50 -3.43 24.12
CA TRP A 120 -40.04 -2.65 22.97
C TRP A 120 -40.18 -1.14 23.19
N SER A 121 -41.26 -0.72 23.86
CA SER A 121 -41.53 0.68 24.24
C SER A 121 -40.57 1.28 25.26
N HIS A 122 -39.67 0.49 25.87
CA HIS A 122 -38.62 1.01 26.76
C HIS A 122 -37.37 1.50 26.00
N PHE A 123 -37.33 1.36 24.67
CA PHE A 123 -36.17 1.69 23.84
C PHE A 123 -36.47 2.88 22.90
N PRO A 124 -36.02 4.10 23.23
CA PRO A 124 -36.33 5.30 22.44
C PRO A 124 -35.89 5.24 20.97
N ALA A 125 -34.83 4.49 20.68
CA ALA A 125 -34.37 4.26 19.31
C ALA A 125 -35.42 3.57 18.43
N LEU A 126 -36.22 2.65 18.99
CA LEU A 126 -37.27 1.92 18.26
C LEU A 126 -38.58 2.72 18.13
N LEU A 127 -38.65 3.91 18.75
CA LEU A 127 -39.85 4.73 18.86
C LEU A 127 -39.80 5.99 17.98
N ASN A 128 -38.85 6.09 17.04
CA ASN A 128 -38.76 7.18 16.07
C ASN A 128 -38.25 6.62 14.73
N LEU A 129 -38.76 7.14 13.62
CA LEU A 129 -38.23 6.88 12.27
C LEU A 129 -37.19 7.92 11.90
N ALA A 130 -37.40 9.18 12.33
CA ALA A 130 -36.40 10.24 12.29
C ALA A 130 -35.38 10.12 13.43
N GLY A 131 -34.14 10.57 13.23
CA GLY A 131 -33.11 10.42 14.25
C GLY A 131 -31.74 11.03 13.94
N THR A 132 -30.67 10.35 14.37
CA THR A 132 -29.29 10.81 14.14
C THR A 132 -28.74 10.39 12.79
N HIS A 133 -29.38 9.40 12.16
CA HIS A 133 -29.04 8.82 10.89
C HIS A 133 -30.33 8.59 10.11
N ASP A 134 -30.25 8.72 8.79
CA ASP A 134 -31.34 8.50 7.87
C ASP A 134 -30.96 7.49 6.78
N LEU A 135 -31.97 7.08 6.01
CA LEU A 135 -31.82 6.33 4.76
C LEU A 135 -32.28 7.23 3.62
N ILE A 136 -31.65 7.09 2.45
CA ILE A 136 -32.10 7.82 1.25
C ILE A 136 -33.27 7.05 0.65
N LEU A 137 -34.43 7.70 0.64
CA LEU A 137 -35.60 7.27 -0.11
C LEU A 137 -35.50 7.82 -1.54
N VAL A 138 -35.74 6.96 -2.52
CA VAL A 138 -35.85 7.31 -3.93
C VAL A 138 -37.32 7.33 -4.30
N LEU A 139 -37.83 8.52 -4.57
CA LEU A 139 -39.21 8.76 -4.98
C LEU A 139 -39.33 8.65 -6.50
N SER A 140 -40.50 8.24 -6.96
CA SER A 140 -40.88 8.17 -8.37
C SER A 140 -42.32 8.68 -8.55
N GLY A 141 -42.76 8.85 -9.81
CA GLY A 141 -44.15 9.23 -10.10
C GLY A 141 -44.55 10.59 -9.52
N SER A 142 -45.74 10.64 -8.91
CA SER A 142 -46.31 11.87 -8.36
C SER A 142 -45.52 12.41 -7.16
N LEU A 143 -44.98 11.51 -6.32
CA LEU A 143 -44.15 11.90 -5.19
C LEU A 143 -42.84 12.56 -5.63
N GLN A 144 -42.22 12.08 -6.72
CA GLN A 144 -41.03 12.70 -7.29
C GLN A 144 -41.30 14.11 -7.83
N GLU A 145 -42.43 14.32 -8.51
CA GLU A 145 -42.81 15.64 -9.04
C GLU A 145 -43.06 16.66 -7.92
N GLN A 146 -43.58 16.22 -6.77
CA GLN A 146 -43.93 17.09 -5.64
C GLN A 146 -42.76 17.36 -4.68
N TYR A 147 -41.91 16.36 -4.41
CA TYR A 147 -40.89 16.41 -3.35
C TYR A 147 -39.44 16.27 -3.87
N GLY A 148 -39.24 15.93 -5.14
CA GLY A 148 -37.93 15.61 -5.72
C GLY A 148 -37.60 14.12 -5.71
N GLU A 149 -36.51 13.73 -6.40
CA GLU A 149 -36.12 12.32 -6.56
C GLU A 149 -35.58 11.67 -5.30
N PHE A 150 -34.85 12.41 -4.46
CA PHE A 150 -34.19 11.90 -3.26
C PHE A 150 -34.65 12.66 -2.03
N VAL A 151 -35.18 11.93 -1.03
CA VAL A 151 -35.58 12.49 0.27
C VAL A 151 -35.04 11.65 1.42
N SER A 152 -34.94 12.26 2.60
CA SER A 152 -34.52 11.57 3.82
C SER A 152 -35.64 10.68 4.36
N SER A 153 -35.29 9.55 4.96
CA SER A 153 -36.25 8.67 5.65
C SER A 153 -36.98 9.36 6.81
N ASP A 154 -36.45 10.45 7.35
CA ASP A 154 -37.10 11.26 8.38
C ASP A 154 -38.49 11.77 7.93
N SER A 155 -38.72 11.89 6.61
CA SER A 155 -40.04 12.22 6.05
C SER A 155 -41.13 11.21 6.42
N LEU A 156 -40.79 9.95 6.72
CA LEU A 156 -41.72 8.89 7.12
C LEU A 156 -42.39 9.14 8.48
N GLU A 157 -41.83 10.03 9.31
CA GLU A 157 -42.45 10.47 10.56
C GLU A 157 -43.70 11.32 10.30
N LEU A 158 -43.76 12.01 9.15
CA LEU A 158 -44.91 12.79 8.67
C LEU A 158 -45.76 12.03 7.62
N HIS A 159 -45.11 11.16 6.84
CA HIS A 159 -45.67 10.42 5.72
C HIS A 159 -45.48 8.90 5.88
N PRO A 160 -46.03 8.25 6.93
CA PRO A 160 -45.87 6.82 7.15
C PRO A 160 -46.47 5.97 6.02
N GLU A 161 -47.47 6.49 5.30
CA GLU A 161 -48.10 5.85 4.14
C GLU A 161 -47.13 5.60 2.97
N TRP A 162 -46.00 6.31 2.92
CA TRP A 162 -44.96 6.10 1.91
C TRP A 162 -44.24 4.75 2.05
N ALA A 163 -44.27 4.12 3.23
CA ALA A 163 -43.57 2.85 3.48
C ALA A 163 -44.12 1.66 2.67
N GLU A 164 -45.40 1.71 2.31
CA GLU A 164 -46.14 0.72 1.52
C GLU A 164 -46.35 1.18 0.06
N SER A 165 -45.89 2.37 -0.30
CA SER A 165 -46.12 2.96 -1.63
C SER A 165 -45.17 2.38 -2.67
N SER A 166 -45.70 1.94 -3.81
CA SER A 166 -44.88 1.54 -4.97
C SER A 166 -44.11 2.71 -5.60
N GLU A 167 -44.45 3.96 -5.28
CA GLU A 167 -43.71 5.14 -5.73
C GLU A 167 -42.44 5.40 -4.90
N VAL A 168 -42.23 4.68 -3.79
CA VAL A 168 -41.12 4.89 -2.86
C VAL A 168 -40.24 3.65 -2.77
N THR A 169 -38.94 3.84 -3.00
CA THR A 169 -37.92 2.79 -2.84
C THR A 169 -36.76 3.31 -1.98
N ILE A 170 -35.83 2.44 -1.60
CA ILE A 170 -34.65 2.81 -0.81
C ILE A 170 -33.41 2.69 -1.68
N ALA A 171 -32.53 3.68 -1.63
CA ALA A 171 -31.19 3.57 -2.20
C ALA A 171 -30.40 2.51 -1.42
N ARG A 172 -30.23 1.32 -2.00
CA ARG A 172 -29.48 0.19 -1.41
C ARG A 172 -27.96 0.39 -1.57
N ASP A 173 -27.45 1.48 -1.02
CA ASP A 173 -26.06 1.91 -1.10
C ASP A 173 -25.23 1.45 0.11
N ARG A 174 -23.97 1.89 0.22
CA ARG A 174 -23.15 1.58 1.39
C ARG A 174 -23.76 2.11 2.69
N HIS A 175 -24.30 3.33 2.69
CA HIS A 175 -24.87 3.94 3.89
C HIS A 175 -26.07 3.14 4.39
N PHE A 176 -26.96 2.68 3.52
CA PHE A 176 -28.05 1.78 3.86
C PHE A 176 -27.57 0.52 4.62
N TYR A 177 -26.67 -0.27 4.01
CA TYR A 177 -26.17 -1.51 4.62
C TYR A 177 -25.37 -1.26 5.91
N GLU A 178 -24.68 -0.13 6.00
CA GLU A 178 -23.95 0.27 7.21
C GLU A 178 -24.91 0.65 8.34
N ASN A 179 -26.00 1.37 8.03
CA ASN A 179 -26.99 1.87 8.97
C ASN A 179 -27.86 0.76 9.57
N ILE A 180 -28.46 -0.11 8.76
CA ILE A 180 -29.36 -1.19 9.24
C ILE A 180 -28.68 -2.21 10.17
N GLY A 181 -27.35 -2.30 10.12
CA GLY A 181 -26.55 -3.12 11.02
C GLY A 181 -26.08 -2.37 12.26
N LYS A 182 -25.68 -1.11 12.14
CA LYS A 182 -25.05 -0.35 13.23
C LYS A 182 -26.02 0.27 14.22
N TYR A 183 -27.16 0.80 13.76
CA TYR A 183 -28.01 1.64 14.59
C TYR A 183 -29.33 0.96 14.89
N ASP A 184 -29.70 0.96 16.17
CA ASP A 184 -30.92 0.30 16.64
C ASP A 184 -32.20 0.98 16.14
N GLN A 185 -32.11 2.25 15.72
CA GLN A 185 -33.19 2.98 15.03
C GLN A 185 -33.79 2.16 13.88
N PHE A 186 -32.96 1.45 13.10
CA PHE A 186 -33.39 0.67 11.93
C PHE A 186 -33.75 -0.79 12.25
N LEU A 187 -33.71 -1.21 13.52
CA LEU A 187 -33.94 -2.61 13.89
C LEU A 187 -35.35 -3.08 13.50
N GLY A 188 -36.36 -2.20 13.57
CA GLY A 188 -37.74 -2.53 13.22
C GLY A 188 -37.92 -3.03 11.78
N GLY A 189 -36.99 -2.76 10.86
CA GLY A 189 -37.10 -3.23 9.47
C GLY A 189 -36.79 -4.71 9.26
N TRP A 190 -36.10 -5.35 10.21
CA TRP A 190 -35.78 -6.78 10.13
C TRP A 190 -37.04 -7.63 10.24
N ALA A 191 -37.18 -8.63 9.36
CA ALA A 191 -38.38 -9.44 9.21
C ALA A 191 -38.75 -10.33 10.43
N ASP A 192 -37.86 -10.44 11.41
CA ASP A 192 -38.06 -11.14 12.69
C ASP A 192 -38.14 -10.17 13.89
N ALA A 193 -38.10 -8.85 13.67
CA ALA A 193 -38.03 -7.86 14.75
C ALA A 193 -39.27 -7.86 15.64
N SER A 194 -40.47 -8.06 15.08
CA SER A 194 -41.70 -8.11 15.89
C SER A 194 -41.84 -9.38 16.75
N SER A 195 -41.14 -10.46 16.40
CA SER A 195 -41.29 -11.78 17.04
C SER A 195 -40.10 -12.19 17.91
N GLU A 196 -38.86 -11.89 17.48
CA GLU A 196 -37.65 -12.48 18.06
C GLU A 196 -36.62 -11.45 18.56
N TRP A 197 -37.00 -10.18 18.70
CA TRP A 197 -36.09 -9.17 19.25
C TRP A 197 -35.62 -9.48 20.68
N TYR A 198 -34.38 -9.13 20.97
CA TYR A 198 -33.75 -9.21 22.29
C TYR A 198 -32.80 -8.04 22.50
N TRP A 199 -32.30 -7.87 23.73
CA TRP A 199 -31.27 -6.88 24.06
C TRP A 199 -30.06 -7.55 24.69
N GLU A 200 -28.89 -6.93 24.54
CA GLU A 200 -27.65 -7.34 25.18
C GLU A 200 -26.95 -6.12 25.80
N GLU A 201 -26.26 -6.34 26.92
CA GLU A 201 -25.33 -5.35 27.49
C GLU A 201 -23.98 -5.49 26.82
N LYS A 202 -23.53 -4.39 26.20
CA LYS A 202 -22.26 -4.30 25.50
C LYS A 202 -21.33 -3.36 26.26
N ASP A 203 -20.23 -3.91 26.73
CA ASP A 203 -19.12 -3.13 27.28
C ASP A 203 -18.48 -2.28 26.16
N VAL A 204 -18.47 -0.95 26.33
CA VAL A 204 -17.78 0.00 25.46
C VAL A 204 -16.61 0.69 26.17
N GLY A 205 -16.08 0.08 27.23
CA GLY A 205 -14.87 0.46 27.97
C GLY A 205 -15.18 1.31 29.19
N ASP A 206 -15.67 2.53 28.97
CA ASP A 206 -15.99 3.47 30.06
C ASP A 206 -17.46 3.36 30.54
N THR A 207 -18.32 2.72 29.74
CA THR A 207 -19.76 2.53 30.02
C THR A 207 -20.28 1.21 29.44
N THR A 208 -21.43 0.75 29.95
CA THR A 208 -22.24 -0.29 29.30
C THR A 208 -23.28 0.37 28.39
N GLU A 209 -23.31 -0.01 27.12
CA GLU A 209 -24.34 0.35 26.15
C GLU A 209 -25.35 -0.81 26.03
N ILE A 210 -26.65 -0.52 25.98
CA ILE A 210 -27.65 -1.56 25.69
C ILE A 210 -27.86 -1.58 24.18
N VAL A 211 -27.58 -2.72 23.55
CA VAL A 211 -27.75 -2.93 22.11
C VAL A 211 -28.93 -3.85 21.87
N ILE A 212 -29.75 -3.54 20.88
CA ILE A 212 -30.96 -4.29 20.54
C ILE A 212 -30.68 -5.11 19.28
N LYS A 213 -31.11 -6.37 19.28
CA LYS A 213 -30.83 -7.33 18.20
C LYS A 213 -32.03 -8.18 17.83
N THR A 214 -31.91 -8.87 16.70
CA THR A 214 -32.77 -9.95 16.24
C THR A 214 -31.86 -11.05 15.67
N PRO A 215 -32.26 -12.33 15.66
CA PRO A 215 -31.47 -13.41 15.04
C PRO A 215 -31.02 -13.11 13.60
N LYS A 216 -31.85 -12.45 12.77
CA LYS A 216 -31.47 -12.04 11.42
C LYS A 216 -30.48 -10.86 11.40
N LYS A 217 -30.66 -9.85 12.26
CA LYS A 217 -29.68 -8.75 12.39
C LYS A 217 -28.31 -9.28 12.85
N ASP A 218 -28.30 -10.22 13.78
CA ASP A 218 -27.06 -10.83 14.30
C ASP A 218 -26.36 -11.67 13.23
N HIS A 219 -27.09 -12.53 12.50
CA HIS A 219 -26.54 -13.28 11.37
C HIS A 219 -25.95 -12.37 10.28
N TYR A 220 -26.64 -11.29 9.93
CA TYR A 220 -26.15 -10.27 9.01
C TYR A 220 -24.86 -9.61 9.50
N LEU A 221 -24.78 -9.29 10.80
CA LEU A 221 -23.59 -8.71 11.42
C LEU A 221 -22.40 -9.67 11.42
N ASP A 222 -22.64 -10.97 11.63
CA ASP A 222 -21.61 -12.02 11.55
C ASP A 222 -21.04 -12.17 10.13
N GLN A 223 -21.89 -12.27 9.10
CA GLN A 223 -21.43 -12.33 7.70
C GLN A 223 -20.66 -11.06 7.32
N ARG A 224 -21.14 -9.89 7.77
CA ARG A 224 -20.47 -8.60 7.58
C ARG A 224 -19.15 -8.53 8.33
N LYS A 225 -19.04 -9.14 9.51
CA LYS A 225 -17.79 -9.29 10.25
C LYS A 225 -16.80 -10.18 9.50
N GLU A 226 -17.22 -11.35 9.01
CA GLU A 226 -16.35 -12.25 8.23
C GLU A 226 -15.79 -11.53 6.99
N SER A 227 -16.65 -10.83 6.23
CA SER A 227 -16.23 -10.02 5.08
C SER A 227 -15.19 -8.95 5.45
N ASN A 228 -15.38 -8.25 6.58
CA ASN A 228 -14.42 -7.26 7.07
C ASN A 228 -13.09 -7.88 7.53
N ASP A 229 -13.13 -9.06 8.15
CA ASP A 229 -11.93 -9.78 8.58
C ASP A 229 -11.11 -10.25 7.36
N TRP A 230 -11.76 -10.79 6.32
CA TRP A 230 -11.12 -11.08 5.02
C TRP A 230 -10.54 -9.84 4.34
N LEU A 231 -11.26 -8.72 4.37
CA LEU A 231 -10.77 -7.44 3.86
C LEU A 231 -9.56 -6.93 4.67
N SER A 232 -9.48 -7.25 5.96
CA SER A 232 -8.32 -6.97 6.81
C SER A 232 -7.10 -7.78 6.36
N PHE A 233 -7.24 -9.08 6.07
CA PHE A 233 -6.14 -9.88 5.50
C PHE A 233 -5.67 -9.38 4.13
N ALA A 234 -6.60 -8.91 3.28
CA ALA A 234 -6.25 -8.25 2.03
C ALA A 234 -5.45 -6.94 2.25
N LYS A 235 -5.81 -6.12 3.24
CA LYS A 235 -5.06 -4.91 3.62
C LYS A 235 -3.67 -5.24 4.16
N PHE A 236 -3.53 -6.27 5.01
CA PHE A 236 -2.21 -6.71 5.48
C PHE A 236 -1.32 -7.19 4.33
N SER A 237 -1.89 -7.83 3.31
CA SER A 237 -1.18 -8.25 2.10
C SER A 237 -0.68 -7.05 1.27
N ILE A 238 -1.48 -6.00 1.13
CA ILE A 238 -1.05 -4.73 0.50
C ILE A 238 0.08 -4.07 1.31
N SER A 239 -0.02 -4.06 2.64
CA SER A 239 1.06 -3.58 3.51
C SER A 239 2.36 -4.37 3.31
N ALA A 240 2.28 -5.70 3.20
CA ALA A 240 3.43 -6.56 2.93
C ALA A 240 4.11 -6.20 1.59
N ILE A 241 3.33 -5.98 0.53
CA ILE A 241 3.83 -5.48 -0.77
C ILE A 241 4.56 -4.13 -0.59
N MET A 242 3.94 -3.14 0.06
CA MET A 242 4.56 -1.83 0.27
C MET A 242 5.90 -1.93 1.03
N PHE A 243 5.97 -2.74 2.09
CA PHE A 243 7.22 -2.98 2.81
C PHE A 243 8.25 -3.76 1.98
N ASN A 244 7.83 -4.72 1.17
CA ASN A 244 8.70 -5.49 0.26
C ASN A 244 9.40 -4.56 -0.75
N HIS A 245 8.65 -3.64 -1.38
CA HIS A 245 9.19 -2.59 -2.25
C HIS A 245 10.20 -1.69 -1.52
N VAL A 246 9.86 -1.16 -0.34
CA VAL A 246 10.74 -0.24 0.42
C VAL A 246 12.03 -0.93 0.85
N ILE A 247 11.94 -2.13 1.45
CA ILE A 247 13.10 -2.90 1.93
C ILE A 247 13.99 -3.32 0.75
N SER A 248 13.39 -3.73 -0.37
CA SER A 248 14.14 -4.04 -1.59
C SER A 248 14.88 -2.81 -2.12
N GLY A 249 14.24 -1.64 -2.13
CA GLY A 249 14.88 -0.36 -2.48
C GLY A 249 16.09 -0.03 -1.60
N MET A 250 15.95 -0.19 -0.28
CA MET A 250 17.04 0.07 0.67
C MET A 250 18.23 -0.88 0.50
N ASP A 251 18.01 -2.19 0.37
CA ASP A 251 19.10 -3.15 0.11
C ASP A 251 19.75 -2.92 -1.27
N ALA A 252 19.00 -2.44 -2.27
CA ALA A 252 19.54 -2.07 -3.58
C ALA A 252 20.45 -0.83 -3.50
N VAL A 253 20.15 0.15 -2.63
CA VAL A 253 21.06 1.28 -2.36
C VAL A 253 22.31 0.80 -1.60
N TRP A 254 22.13 0.05 -0.51
CA TRP A 254 23.26 -0.39 0.32
C TRP A 254 24.21 -1.35 -0.40
N SER A 255 23.70 -2.25 -1.24
CA SER A 255 24.55 -3.13 -2.06
C SER A 255 25.37 -2.36 -3.09
N ASN A 256 24.78 -1.37 -3.78
CA ASN A 256 25.50 -0.48 -4.69
C ASN A 256 26.59 0.33 -3.97
N GLN A 257 26.26 0.93 -2.81
CA GLN A 257 27.24 1.67 -2.00
C GLN A 257 28.41 0.78 -1.53
N ARG A 258 28.13 -0.41 -0.98
CA ARG A 258 29.16 -1.36 -0.53
C ARG A 258 30.09 -1.79 -1.67
N LYS A 259 29.55 -1.99 -2.88
CA LYS A 259 30.35 -2.32 -4.08
C LYS A 259 31.22 -1.15 -4.52
N SER A 260 30.67 0.07 -4.54
CA SER A 260 31.43 1.30 -4.83
C SER A 260 32.60 1.51 -3.86
N SER A 261 32.36 1.43 -2.55
CA SER A 261 33.42 1.58 -1.54
C SER A 261 34.51 0.50 -1.63
N ARG A 262 34.13 -0.77 -1.89
CA ARG A 262 35.12 -1.85 -2.10
C ARG A 262 35.97 -1.60 -3.35
N LYS A 263 35.37 -1.14 -4.44
CA LYS A 263 36.11 -0.82 -5.67
C LYS A 263 37.07 0.35 -5.45
N GLN A 264 36.65 1.40 -4.73
CA GLN A 264 37.53 2.51 -4.35
C GLN A 264 38.69 2.08 -3.43
N GLN A 265 38.45 1.15 -2.50
CA GLN A 265 39.51 0.59 -1.64
C GLN A 265 40.51 -0.24 -2.47
N SER A 266 40.03 -1.06 -3.41
CA SER A 266 40.86 -1.89 -4.29
C SER A 266 41.66 -1.06 -5.30
N ASN A 267 41.13 0.07 -5.77
CA ASN A 267 41.86 1.00 -6.63
C ASN A 267 42.88 1.85 -5.84
N LYS A 268 42.89 1.79 -4.49
CA LYS A 268 43.89 2.41 -3.62
C LYS A 268 44.95 1.43 -3.11
N THR A 269 44.77 0.13 -3.30
CA THR A 269 45.83 -0.85 -3.05
C THR A 269 46.75 -0.88 -4.25
N ILE A 270 48.01 -0.51 -4.02
CA ILE A 270 49.11 -0.44 -4.99
C ILE A 270 49.18 -1.75 -5.80
N ASP A 271 49.09 -1.65 -7.13
CA ASP A 271 49.20 -2.81 -8.00
C ASP A 271 50.69 -3.21 -8.08
N THR A 272 50.99 -4.40 -7.55
CA THR A 272 52.36 -4.91 -7.39
C THR A 272 52.52 -6.17 -8.22
N ASP A 273 53.03 -6.02 -9.44
CA ASP A 273 53.35 -7.15 -10.30
C ASP A 273 54.74 -7.72 -9.96
N VAL A 274 54.87 -9.05 -9.99
CA VAL A 274 56.14 -9.75 -9.76
C VAL A 274 56.43 -10.65 -10.97
N SER A 275 57.23 -10.10 -11.88
CA SER A 275 57.62 -10.75 -13.13
C SER A 275 59.02 -11.36 -13.03
N LEU A 276 59.25 -12.49 -13.70
CA LEU A 276 60.56 -13.14 -13.78
C LEU A 276 61.36 -12.60 -14.97
N LEU A 277 62.55 -12.07 -14.70
CA LEU A 277 63.49 -11.67 -15.74
C LEU A 277 64.18 -12.92 -16.31
N TYR A 278 64.27 -13.02 -17.63
CA TYR A 278 64.92 -14.14 -18.33
C TYR A 278 66.40 -13.87 -18.58
N ASN A 279 67.29 -14.84 -18.33
CA ASN A 279 68.71 -14.76 -18.66
C ASN A 279 69.17 -16.05 -19.39
N PRO A 280 69.63 -15.94 -20.66
CA PRO A 280 70.01 -17.10 -21.47
C PRO A 280 71.34 -17.75 -21.06
N TYR A 281 72.13 -17.12 -20.18
CA TYR A 281 73.42 -17.66 -19.72
C TYR A 281 73.32 -18.50 -18.43
N ASN A 282 72.13 -18.62 -17.85
CA ASN A 282 71.86 -19.48 -16.69
C ASN A 282 71.06 -20.72 -17.12
N THR A 283 71.44 -21.92 -16.65
CA THR A 283 70.79 -23.18 -17.03
C THR A 283 69.33 -23.28 -16.60
N ALA A 284 68.91 -22.49 -15.60
CA ALA A 284 67.52 -22.39 -15.15
C ALA A 284 66.70 -21.32 -15.92
N GLY A 285 67.29 -20.55 -16.84
CA GLY A 285 66.64 -19.48 -17.60
C GLY A 285 66.22 -18.24 -16.79
N ILE A 286 66.14 -18.32 -15.46
CA ILE A 286 65.79 -17.20 -14.58
C ILE A 286 67.02 -16.34 -14.32
N GLY A 287 66.92 -15.06 -14.68
CA GLY A 287 67.92 -14.02 -14.50
C GLY A 287 67.69 -13.08 -13.32
N GLY A 288 66.47 -13.04 -12.78
CA GLY A 288 66.12 -12.21 -11.63
C GLY A 288 64.61 -12.09 -11.41
N LEU A 289 64.23 -11.32 -10.39
CA LEU A 289 62.86 -10.92 -10.10
C LEU A 289 62.74 -9.42 -10.38
N ALA A 290 61.77 -9.04 -11.22
CA ALA A 290 61.33 -7.67 -11.38
C ALA A 290 60.05 -7.47 -10.55
N ILE A 291 60.07 -6.51 -9.64
CA ILE A 291 58.89 -6.10 -8.88
C ILE A 291 58.49 -4.72 -9.42
N THR A 292 57.35 -4.67 -10.11
CA THR A 292 56.80 -3.43 -10.65
C THR A 292 55.75 -2.91 -9.69
N VAL A 293 55.98 -1.74 -9.13
CA VAL A 293 55.08 -1.07 -8.19
C VAL A 293 54.48 0.13 -8.93
N MET A 294 53.20 0.06 -9.28
CA MET A 294 52.52 1.18 -9.95
C MET A 294 51.71 2.00 -8.93
N PHE A 295 51.96 3.32 -8.94
CA PHE A 295 51.40 4.31 -8.02
C PHE A 295 50.28 5.12 -8.69
#